data_AF-A0A1W9TQL2-F1
#
_entry.id   AF-A0A1W9TQL2-F1
#
_cell.length_a   1.000
_cell.length_b   1.000
_cell.length_c   1.000
_cell.angle_alpha   90.00
_cell.angle_beta   90.00
_cell.angle_gamma   90.00
#
_symmetry.space_group_name_H-M   'P 1'
#
loop_
_entity.id
_entity.type
_entity.pdbx_description
1 polymer ?
#
loop_
_entity_poly.entity_id
_entity_poly.type
_entity_poly.pdbx_seq_one_letter_code
_entity_poly.pdbx_strand_id
1 'polypeptide(L)'
;MINEISRILVKFRPCFSRKAAFNWFVIVIVGFIVRLDHYGVSSFVRWLCIKPSLYTALLSFFRAWSWQLNNIMHRWWQIVLSGCPLLHIDGRLLLAGDGIKISKEAEKMPGVKRLHQESDNSGKAPYIYGHHHGVIGILAGWAKKNLLYPPLCRAA
;
A
#
# COMPACT_ATOMS: atom_id res chain seq x y z
N MET A 1 4.91 -20.39 1.07
CA MET A 1 4.59 -19.01 0.63
C MET A 1 3.11 -18.66 0.86
N ILE A 2 2.15 -19.35 0.24
CA ILE A 2 0.72 -18.98 0.38
C ILE A 2 0.17 -19.09 1.81
N ASN A 3 0.61 -20.11 2.57
CA ASN A 3 0.23 -20.25 3.98
C ASN A 3 0.68 -19.06 4.83
N GLU A 4 1.86 -18.50 4.54
CA GLU A 4 2.38 -17.35 5.28
C GLU A 4 1.60 -16.08 4.94
N ILE A 5 1.28 -15.88 3.66
CA ILE A 5 0.40 -14.78 3.21
C ILE A 5 -0.96 -14.89 3.91
N SER A 6 -1.56 -16.08 3.95
CA SER A 6 -2.83 -16.31 4.64
C SER A 6 -2.75 -15.99 6.14
N ARG A 7 -1.67 -16.42 6.83
CA ARG A 7 -1.44 -16.11 8.25
C ARG A 7 -1.34 -14.61 8.49
N ILE A 8 -0.62 -13.88 7.63
CA ILE A 8 -0.51 -12.42 7.70
C ILE A 8 -1.86 -11.75 7.46
N LEU A 9 -2.60 -12.16 6.41
CA LEU A 9 -3.89 -11.58 6.06
C LEU A 9 -4.93 -11.76 7.17
N VAL A 10 -4.97 -12.93 7.83
CA VAL A 10 -5.87 -13.17 8.97
C VAL A 10 -5.63 -12.18 10.12
N LYS A 11 -4.39 -11.71 10.33
CA LYS A 11 -4.11 -10.71 11.36
C LYS A 11 -4.84 -9.38 11.13
N PHE A 12 -5.29 -9.07 9.91
CA PHE A 12 -6.09 -7.86 9.63
C PHE A 12 -7.58 -7.99 9.96
N ARG A 13 -8.09 -9.18 10.29
CA ARG A 13 -9.52 -9.40 10.59
C ARG A 13 -10.11 -8.38 11.58
N PRO A 14 -9.43 -7.98 12.67
CA PRO A 14 -9.96 -7.00 13.63
C PRO A 14 -10.18 -5.59 13.03
N CYS A 15 -9.55 -5.25 11.91
CA CYS A 15 -9.71 -3.95 11.25
C CYS A 15 -11.07 -3.78 10.54
N PHE A 16 -11.88 -4.84 10.50
CA PHE A 16 -13.14 -4.87 9.76
C PHE A 16 -14.32 -5.17 10.69
N SER A 17 -15.33 -4.30 10.68
CA SER A 17 -16.58 -4.55 11.42
C SER A 17 -17.45 -5.61 10.73
N ARG A 18 -17.30 -5.80 9.41
CA ARG A 18 -18.08 -6.74 8.60
C ARG A 18 -17.21 -7.84 8.01
N LYS A 19 -17.64 -9.09 8.11
CA LYS A 19 -16.96 -10.26 7.51
C LYS A 19 -16.81 -10.11 5.98
N ALA A 20 -17.85 -9.60 5.32
CA ALA A 20 -17.82 -9.39 3.87
C ALA A 20 -16.71 -8.41 3.44
N ALA A 21 -16.50 -7.33 4.20
CA ALA A 21 -15.44 -6.37 3.90
C ALA A 21 -14.05 -6.96 4.09
N PHE A 22 -13.85 -7.76 5.14
CA PHE A 22 -12.60 -8.51 5.32
C PHE A 22 -12.34 -9.48 4.16
N ASN A 23 -13.36 -10.21 3.71
CA ASN A 23 -13.20 -11.12 2.57
C ASN A 23 -12.83 -10.36 1.28
N TRP A 24 -13.47 -9.22 1.02
CA TRP A 24 -13.12 -8.36 -0.11
C TRP A 24 -11.71 -7.78 0.02
N PHE A 25 -11.26 -7.43 1.23
CA PHE A 25 -9.87 -7.02 1.47
C PHE A 25 -8.89 -8.12 1.07
N VAL A 26 -9.12 -9.38 1.49
CA VAL A 26 -8.28 -10.51 1.09
C VAL A 26 -8.23 -10.65 -0.43
N ILE A 27 -9.38 -10.59 -1.10
CA ILE A 27 -9.49 -10.65 -2.57
C ILE A 27 -8.68 -9.52 -3.21
N VAL A 28 -8.80 -8.29 -2.70
CA VAL A 28 -8.09 -7.11 -3.21
C VAL A 28 -6.58 -7.26 -3.05
N ILE A 29 -6.09 -7.71 -1.89
CA ILE A 29 -4.65 -7.91 -1.67
C ILE A 29 -4.11 -9.02 -2.58
N VAL A 30 -4.82 -10.14 -2.72
CA VAL A 30 -4.44 -11.19 -3.68
C VAL A 30 -4.46 -10.66 -5.11
N GLY A 31 -5.43 -9.81 -5.46
CA GLY A 31 -5.49 -9.12 -6.76
C GLY A 31 -4.26 -8.28 -7.02
N PHE A 32 -3.76 -7.53 -6.02
CA PHE A 32 -2.51 -6.79 -6.13
C PHE A 32 -1.27 -7.69 -6.25
N ILE A 33 -1.25 -8.85 -5.58
CA ILE A 33 -0.11 -9.78 -5.61
C ILE A 33 0.00 -10.51 -6.96
N VAL A 34 -1.13 -10.95 -7.51
CA VAL A 34 -1.15 -11.84 -8.70
C VAL A 34 -1.15 -11.05 -10.01
N ARG A 35 -1.68 -9.83 -10.02
CA ARG A 35 -1.79 -9.02 -11.22
C ARG A 35 -0.42 -8.54 -11.71
N LEU A 36 -0.15 -8.75 -13.00
CA LEU A 36 1.06 -8.26 -13.67
C LEU A 36 0.86 -6.97 -14.49
N ASP A 37 -0.37 -6.46 -14.60
CA ASP A 37 -0.67 -5.21 -15.30
C ASP A 37 -0.81 -3.99 -14.38
N HIS A 38 -0.73 -2.80 -14.98
CA HIS A 38 -0.93 -1.51 -14.31
C HIS A 38 -2.31 -0.89 -14.61
N TYR A 39 -3.31 -1.69 -15.00
CA TYR A 39 -4.67 -1.20 -15.25
C TYR A 39 -5.43 -0.94 -13.94
N GLY A 40 -6.65 -0.42 -14.06
CA GLY A 40 -7.53 -0.13 -12.92
C GLY A 40 -7.98 -1.38 -12.14
N VAL A 41 -8.70 -1.19 -11.04
CA VAL A 41 -9.21 -2.29 -10.19
C VAL A 41 -10.17 -3.24 -10.92
N SER A 42 -10.74 -2.83 -12.06
CA SER A 42 -11.49 -3.71 -12.95
C SER A 42 -10.66 -4.88 -13.46
N SER A 43 -9.32 -4.74 -13.57
CA SER A 43 -8.47 -5.84 -14.01
C SER A 43 -8.42 -6.99 -13.00
N PHE A 44 -8.76 -6.77 -11.72
CA PHE A 44 -8.88 -7.84 -10.73
C PHE A 44 -9.92 -8.89 -11.13
N VAL A 45 -11.00 -8.47 -11.79
CA VAL A 45 -12.06 -9.36 -12.27
C VAL A 45 -11.48 -10.41 -13.22
N ARG A 46 -10.61 -9.97 -14.14
CA ARG A 46 -9.92 -10.83 -15.11
C ARG A 46 -8.85 -11.69 -14.45
N TRP A 47 -7.98 -11.10 -13.62
CA TRP A 47 -6.85 -11.80 -13.00
C TRP A 47 -7.25 -12.86 -11.98
N LEU A 48 -8.37 -12.65 -11.28
CA LEU A 48 -8.87 -13.57 -10.26
C LEU A 48 -10.06 -14.40 -10.74
N CYS A 49 -10.42 -14.32 -12.03
CA CYS A 49 -11.60 -14.97 -12.61
C CYS A 49 -12.89 -14.71 -11.80
N ILE A 50 -13.05 -13.50 -11.26
CA ILE A 50 -14.26 -13.11 -10.51
C ILE A 50 -15.40 -12.95 -11.52
N LYS A 51 -16.61 -13.35 -11.13
CA LYS A 51 -17.81 -13.11 -11.94
C LYS A 51 -17.94 -11.61 -12.24
N PRO A 52 -18.08 -11.17 -13.51
CA PRO A 52 -18.18 -9.76 -13.86
C PRO A 52 -19.28 -8.99 -13.11
N SER A 53 -20.39 -9.66 -12.79
CA SER A 53 -21.49 -9.10 -11.98
C SER A 53 -21.09 -8.67 -10.58
N LEU A 54 -19.97 -9.16 -10.04
CA LEU A 54 -19.45 -8.79 -8.72
C LEU A 54 -18.51 -7.58 -8.76
N TYR A 55 -18.24 -6.99 -9.94
CA TYR A 55 -17.39 -5.81 -10.05
C TYR A 55 -17.95 -4.63 -9.23
N THR A 56 -19.26 -4.44 -9.22
CA THR A 56 -19.91 -3.39 -8.43
C THR A 56 -19.71 -3.63 -6.92
N ALA A 57 -19.75 -4.87 -6.46
CA ALA A 57 -19.47 -5.22 -5.07
C ALA A 57 -18.00 -4.98 -4.70
N LEU A 58 -17.07 -5.27 -5.62
CA LEU A 58 -15.65 -4.91 -5.47
C LEU A 58 -15.47 -3.39 -5.35
N LEU A 59 -16.16 -2.59 -6.15
CA LEU A 59 -16.11 -1.12 -6.03
C LEU A 59 -16.70 -0.63 -4.70
N SER A 60 -17.79 -1.25 -4.24
CA SER A 60 -18.40 -0.94 -2.95
C SER A 60 -17.46 -1.16 -1.78
N PHE A 61 -16.53 -2.14 -1.87
CA PHE A 61 -15.50 -2.34 -0.84
C PHE A 61 -14.65 -1.09 -0.60
N PHE A 62 -14.21 -0.39 -1.66
CA PHE A 62 -13.40 0.82 -1.56
C PHE A 62 -14.14 2.03 -0.99
N ARG A 63 -15.48 1.95 -0.91
CA ARG A 63 -16.35 3.01 -0.38
C ARG A 63 -17.01 2.61 0.94
N ALA A 64 -16.67 1.44 1.48
CA ALA A 64 -17.35 0.88 2.64
C ALA A 64 -16.84 1.54 3.94
N TRP A 65 -17.77 1.89 4.83
CA TRP A 65 -17.50 2.41 6.18
C TRP A 65 -17.10 1.33 7.20
N SER A 66 -17.08 0.08 6.78
CA SER A 66 -16.81 -1.08 7.65
C SER A 66 -15.33 -1.31 7.94
N TRP A 67 -14.46 -0.46 7.40
CA TRP A 67 -13.02 -0.44 7.63
C TRP A 67 -12.48 0.98 7.38
N GLN A 68 -11.28 1.24 7.87
CA GLN A 68 -10.58 2.51 7.66
C GLN A 68 -9.13 2.24 7.30
N LEU A 69 -8.59 2.98 6.33
CA LEU A 69 -7.22 2.80 5.85
C LEU A 69 -6.19 2.99 6.97
N ASN A 70 -6.38 3.99 7.85
CA ASN A 70 -5.48 4.23 8.98
C ASN A 70 -5.38 3.02 9.92
N ASN A 71 -6.49 2.31 10.16
CA ASN A 71 -6.50 1.11 11.00
C ASN A 71 -5.75 -0.05 10.32
N ILE A 72 -5.88 -0.19 9.00
CA ILE A 72 -5.12 -1.17 8.21
C ILE A 72 -3.62 -0.85 8.28
N MET A 73 -3.23 0.41 8.06
CA MET A 73 -1.83 0.84 8.10
C MET A 73 -1.23 0.61 9.48
N HIS A 74 -1.90 1.04 10.54
CA HIS A 74 -1.44 0.82 11.91
C HIS A 74 -1.33 -0.67 12.24
N ARG A 75 -2.29 -1.50 11.80
CA ARG A 75 -2.22 -2.94 11.98
C ARG A 75 -1.04 -3.56 11.23
N TRP A 76 -0.73 -3.08 10.03
CA TRP A 76 0.43 -3.53 9.27
C TRP A 76 1.74 -3.23 10.00
N TRP A 77 1.90 -2.02 10.55
CA TRP A 77 3.02 -1.67 11.43
C TRP A 77 3.17 -2.68 12.58
N GLN A 78 2.09 -2.98 13.31
CA GLN A 78 2.12 -3.94 14.41
C GLN A 78 2.53 -5.35 13.96
N ILE A 79 2.06 -5.80 12.79
CA ILE A 79 2.40 -7.11 12.22
C ILE A 79 3.89 -7.17 11.91
N VAL A 80 4.44 -6.12 11.33
CA VAL A 80 5.87 -6.03 10.98
C VAL A 80 6.73 -5.97 12.23
N LEU A 81 6.41 -5.09 13.19
CA LEU A 81 7.16 -4.93 14.43
C LEU A 81 7.23 -6.22 15.25
N SER A 82 6.17 -7.03 15.23
CA SER A 82 6.11 -8.30 15.95
C SER A 82 6.65 -9.50 15.15
N GLY A 83 6.70 -9.40 13.83
CA GLY A 83 6.93 -10.54 12.94
C GLY A 83 8.26 -10.54 12.20
N CYS A 84 8.98 -9.41 12.18
CA CYS A 84 10.19 -9.26 11.40
C CYS A 84 11.42 -8.98 12.28
N PRO A 85 12.63 -9.43 11.87
CA PRO A 85 13.87 -9.06 12.56
C PRO A 85 14.13 -7.56 12.40
N LEU A 86 14.00 -6.79 13.48
CA LEU A 86 14.11 -5.34 13.47
C LEU A 86 15.56 -4.88 13.56
N LEU A 87 15.96 -3.93 12.69
CA LEU A 87 17.29 -3.34 12.77
C LEU A 87 17.32 -2.14 13.72
N HIS A 88 18.30 -2.14 14.62
CA HIS A 88 18.55 -1.04 15.53
C HIS A 88 19.96 -0.49 15.34
N ILE A 89 20.11 0.82 15.45
CA ILE A 89 21.39 1.53 15.55
C ILE A 89 21.36 2.29 16.88
N ASP A 90 22.33 2.04 17.74
CA ASP A 90 22.43 2.64 19.09
C ASP A 90 21.11 2.53 19.89
N GLY A 91 20.47 1.36 19.84
CA GLY A 91 19.21 1.08 20.54
C GLY A 91 17.96 1.73 19.91
N ARG A 92 18.07 2.39 18.77
CA ARG A 92 16.95 3.04 18.07
C ARG A 92 16.55 2.27 16.82
N LEU A 93 15.24 2.10 16.61
CA LEU A 93 14.69 1.43 15.43
C LEU A 93 15.03 2.23 14.16
N LEU A 94 15.59 1.56 13.15
CA LEU A 94 15.87 2.19 11.87
C LEU A 94 14.64 2.19 10.96
N LEU A 95 14.27 3.38 10.49
CA LEU A 95 13.18 3.61 9.54
C LEU A 95 13.75 4.17 8.24
N ALA A 96 13.14 3.82 7.11
CA ALA A 96 13.47 4.35 5.80
C ALA A 96 12.29 5.15 5.26
N GLY A 97 12.52 6.41 4.89
CA GLY A 97 11.52 7.26 4.25
C GLY A 97 11.87 7.49 2.79
N ASP A 98 10.88 7.43 1.90
CA ASP A 98 11.02 7.84 0.50
C ASP A 98 9.73 8.49 0.01
N GLY A 99 9.83 9.32 -1.02
CA GLY A 99 8.70 10.02 -1.58
C GLY A 99 8.89 10.36 -3.05
N ILE A 100 7.83 10.18 -3.83
CA ILE A 100 7.81 10.54 -5.25
C ILE A 100 6.70 11.54 -5.54
N LYS A 101 7.05 12.57 -6.32
CA LYS A 101 6.11 13.52 -6.92
C LYS A 101 5.92 13.10 -8.38
N ILE A 102 4.69 12.77 -8.77
CA ILE A 102 4.36 12.30 -10.12
C ILE A 102 3.44 13.33 -10.77
N SER A 103 3.87 13.93 -11.88
CA SER A 103 3.05 14.84 -12.66
C SER A 103 1.86 14.11 -13.29
N LYS A 104 0.75 14.83 -13.43
CA LYS A 104 -0.48 14.35 -14.06
C LYS A 104 -1.01 15.44 -14.99
N GLU A 105 -1.39 15.03 -16.19
CA GLU A 105 -1.84 15.94 -17.25
C GLU A 105 -3.36 15.92 -17.45
N ALA A 106 -4.08 15.03 -16.75
CA ALA A 106 -5.52 14.90 -16.92
C ALA A 106 -6.30 15.94 -16.10
N GLU A 107 -7.29 16.57 -16.73
CA GLU A 107 -8.06 17.69 -16.18
C GLU A 107 -8.95 17.33 -14.98
N LYS A 108 -9.38 16.07 -14.86
CA LYS A 108 -10.36 15.63 -13.85
C LYS A 108 -9.86 14.45 -13.00
N MET A 109 -8.59 14.48 -12.60
CA MET A 109 -8.04 13.51 -11.66
C MET A 109 -8.24 13.96 -10.20
N PRO A 110 -8.95 13.17 -9.36
CA PRO A 110 -9.11 13.48 -7.94
C PRO A 110 -7.76 13.59 -7.21
N GLY A 111 -7.68 14.53 -6.27
CA GLY A 111 -6.53 14.68 -5.38
C GLY A 111 -5.24 15.21 -6.03
N VAL A 112 -5.31 15.70 -7.27
CA VAL A 112 -4.20 16.42 -7.91
C VAL A 112 -3.96 17.73 -7.17
N LYS A 113 -2.68 18.03 -6.90
CA LYS A 113 -2.23 19.23 -6.20
C LYS A 113 -1.12 19.91 -7.00
N ARG A 114 -0.95 21.21 -6.81
CA ARG A 114 0.26 21.92 -7.24
C ARG A 114 1.38 21.58 -6.27
N LEU A 115 2.45 20.96 -6.76
CA LEU A 115 3.58 20.48 -5.96
C LEU A 115 4.84 21.20 -6.42
N HIS A 116 5.62 21.72 -5.48
CA HIS A 116 6.94 22.26 -5.76
C HIS A 116 7.94 21.12 -5.98
N GLN A 117 8.83 21.24 -6.95
CA GLN A 117 9.95 20.31 -7.16
C GLN A 117 11.22 20.90 -6.55
N GLU A 118 11.81 20.17 -5.59
CA GLU A 118 13.05 20.57 -4.90
C GLU A 118 14.31 20.17 -5.68
N SER A 119 14.17 19.38 -6.75
CA SER A 119 15.31 19.00 -7.59
C SER A 119 15.74 20.19 -8.46
N ASP A 120 16.93 20.72 -8.21
CA ASP A 120 17.60 21.71 -9.05
C ASP A 120 18.08 21.07 -10.37
N ASN A 121 17.13 20.75 -11.24
CA ASN A 121 17.40 20.35 -12.62
C ASN A 121 16.84 21.43 -13.54
N SER A 122 17.71 22.09 -14.30
CA SER A 122 17.37 23.17 -15.23
C SER A 122 16.32 22.77 -16.28
N GLY A 123 16.14 21.48 -16.55
CA GLY A 123 15.12 20.97 -17.47
C GLY A 123 13.73 20.73 -16.86
N LYS A 124 13.52 20.94 -15.55
CA LYS A 124 12.24 20.66 -14.87
C LYS A 124 11.58 21.94 -14.39
N ALA A 125 10.27 22.07 -14.65
CA ALA A 125 9.49 23.18 -14.10
C ALA A 125 9.49 23.14 -12.56
N PRO A 126 9.59 24.30 -11.88
CA PRO A 126 9.63 24.37 -10.41
C PRO A 126 8.33 23.92 -9.75
N TYR A 127 7.23 23.86 -10.50
CA TYR A 127 5.96 23.32 -10.05
C TYR A 127 5.40 22.32 -11.05
N ILE A 128 4.77 21.27 -10.52
CA ILE A 128 3.97 20.33 -11.28
C ILE A 128 2.58 20.22 -10.68
N TYR A 129 1.58 19.94 -11.51
CA TYR A 129 0.31 19.42 -11.04
C TYR A 129 0.39 17.90 -11.01
N GLY A 130 0.12 17.31 -9.86
CA GLY A 130 0.24 15.86 -9.71
C GLY A 130 -0.07 15.34 -8.32
N HIS A 131 0.42 14.14 -8.05
CA HIS A 131 0.29 13.48 -6.76
C HIS A 131 1.65 13.33 -6.09
N HIS A 132 1.68 13.54 -4.77
CA HIS A 132 2.82 13.17 -3.93
C HIS A 132 2.50 11.87 -3.19
N HIS A 133 3.39 10.89 -3.33
CA HIS A 133 3.32 9.61 -2.67
C HIS A 133 4.55 9.44 -1.78
N GLY A 134 4.38 9.68 -0.48
CA GLY A 134 5.40 9.46 0.55
C GLY A 134 5.15 8.19 1.35
N VAL A 135 6.21 7.47 1.67
CA VAL A 135 6.17 6.22 2.43
C VAL A 135 7.27 6.21 3.49
N ILE A 136 6.96 5.65 4.66
CA ILE A 136 7.92 5.29 5.70
C ILE A 136 7.84 3.77 5.87
N GLY A 137 8.97 3.09 5.69
CA GLY A 137 9.12 1.67 5.97
C GLY A 137 9.94 1.43 7.23
N ILE A 138 9.66 0.30 7.90
CA ILE A 138 10.54 -0.23 8.94
C ILE A 138 11.63 -1.02 8.25
N LEU A 139 12.91 -0.81 8.58
CA LEU A 139 13.95 -1.65 8.02
C LEU A 139 14.04 -2.97 8.79
N ALA A 140 13.78 -4.08 8.11
CA ALA A 140 13.81 -5.41 8.71
C ALA A 140 14.69 -6.39 7.90
N GLY A 141 15.39 -7.28 8.60
CA GLY A 141 16.27 -8.27 8.01
C GLY A 141 17.49 -8.61 8.86
N TRP A 142 18.32 -9.52 8.35
CA TRP A 142 19.55 -9.94 9.00
C TRP A 142 20.75 -9.31 8.27
N ALA A 143 21.47 -8.41 8.92
CA ALA A 143 22.63 -7.72 8.34
C ALA A 143 23.69 -8.69 7.76
N LYS A 144 23.88 -9.87 8.38
CA LYS A 144 24.82 -10.90 7.91
C LYS A 144 24.46 -11.56 6.58
N LYS A 145 23.21 -11.46 6.09
CA LYS A 145 22.77 -12.07 4.83
C LYS A 145 22.60 -11.07 3.67
N ASN A 146 23.07 -9.82 3.81
CA ASN A 146 22.94 -8.74 2.81
C ASN A 146 21.50 -8.49 2.31
N LEU A 147 20.49 -8.84 3.11
CA LEU A 147 19.09 -8.81 2.70
C LEU A 147 18.30 -7.91 3.65
N LEU A 148 17.94 -6.72 3.15
CA LEU A 148 17.13 -5.72 3.84
C LEU A 148 15.84 -5.53 3.05
N TYR A 149 14.71 -5.68 3.73
CA TYR A 149 13.40 -5.37 3.16
C TYR A 149 12.77 -4.25 3.97
N PRO A 150 12.28 -3.17 3.32
CA PRO A 150 11.42 -2.20 3.96
C PRO A 150 9.96 -2.63 3.76
N PRO A 151 9.29 -3.28 4.74
CA PRO A 151 7.83 -3.26 4.79
C PRO A 151 7.36 -1.82 4.82
N LEU A 152 6.85 -1.36 3.68
CA LEU A 152 6.45 0.02 3.44
C LEU A 152 5.08 0.30 4.07
N CYS A 153 4.97 1.47 4.69
CA CYS A 153 3.73 2.07 5.12
C CYS A 153 3.66 3.48 4.55
N ARG A 154 2.47 3.98 4.22
CA ARG A 154 2.34 5.38 3.82
C ARG A 154 2.52 6.28 5.05
N ALA A 155 3.35 7.32 4.96
CA ALA A 155 3.35 8.37 5.96
C ALA A 155 2.05 9.18 5.79
N ALA A 156 1.28 9.32 6.88
CA ALA A 156 0.04 10.10 6.88
C ALA A 156 0.33 11.58 6.63
#